data_AF-A0AAP5HFV6-F1
#
_entry.id   AF-A0AAP5HFV6-F1
#
_cell.length_a   1.000
_cell.length_b   1.000
_cell.length_c   1.000
_cell.angle_alpha   90.00
_cell.angle_beta   90.00
_cell.angle_gamma   90.00
#
_symmetry.space_group_name_H-M   'P 1'
#
loop_
_entity.id
_entity.type
_entity.pdbx_description
1 polymer ?
#
loop_
_entity_poly.entity_id
_entity_poly.type
_entity_poly.pdbx_seq_one_letter_code
_entity_poly.pdbx_strand_id
1 'polypeptide(L)'
;MPPSTWDAAFSIAGQIAIGGWLLLICAPHWRIGRAVAGLAIPTLLSLGYFVLIAAFWHGASGGFSSLDAVAALFASRPLLLAGWIHYLAFDLLIGGWLLGQSQRDGLPHWAMIPVLALTFLFGPAGYLLYRLIAVSRTIASEDRIPRFLARLPAPFRALEWEPRLTAAGIATLLLVIPTLLAHAVDPRLFNGDNVWLKPLKFEISIAVYLLSFAVLLPLTSETFQRSRLGRFTVWPVIGLLFFELVYIAWRASRGEASHYNQDGLTATFLYAAMGVAAVLFTAASGVLAYGLARSDAVPMPPVLRRSLVLGLALTCGLGLLSGAIISSASGHTVGTPMPGAAVIPFFGWSLTAGDLRLAHFLALHAMHIVPAFALLASFLGKAVAPRAVDAFALAYAGITATALVAALNARPLLGMG
;
A
#
# COMPACT_ATOMS: atom_id res chain seq x y z
N MET A 1 27.82 -4.56 39.99
CA MET A 1 27.06 -5.69 40.56
C MET A 1 26.94 -6.75 39.49
N PRO A 2 27.13 -8.06 39.79
CA PRO A 2 26.84 -9.11 38.82
C PRO A 2 25.36 -9.00 38.37
N PRO A 3 25.04 -9.25 37.09
CA PRO A 3 23.64 -9.27 36.65
C PRO A 3 22.85 -10.25 37.51
N SER A 4 21.63 -9.87 37.89
CA SER A 4 20.75 -10.81 38.59
C SER A 4 20.56 -12.06 37.72
N THR A 5 20.34 -13.23 38.33
CA THR A 5 20.15 -14.49 37.60
C THR A 5 19.08 -14.39 36.51
N TRP A 6 18.08 -13.52 36.71
CA TRP A 6 17.01 -13.22 35.75
C TRP A 6 17.46 -12.41 34.53
N ASP A 7 18.33 -11.41 34.72
CA ASP A 7 18.85 -10.59 33.62
C ASP A 7 19.78 -11.40 32.70
N ALA A 8 20.53 -12.33 33.29
CA ALA A 8 21.32 -13.31 32.54
C ALA A 8 20.42 -14.25 31.74
N ALA A 9 19.37 -14.81 32.35
CA ALA A 9 18.41 -15.68 31.67
C ALA A 9 17.67 -14.96 30.52
N PHE A 10 17.25 -13.70 30.74
CA PHE A 10 16.68 -12.82 29.72
C PHE A 10 17.62 -12.67 28.52
N SER A 11 18.89 -12.33 28.78
CA SER A 11 19.89 -12.09 27.75
C SER A 11 20.18 -13.37 26.94
N ILE A 12 20.33 -14.52 27.61
CA ILE A 12 20.57 -15.82 26.97
C ILE A 12 19.37 -16.21 26.09
N ALA A 13 18.14 -16.11 26.60
CA ALA A 13 16.94 -16.42 25.83
C ALA A 13 16.84 -15.56 24.57
N GLY A 14 17.12 -14.24 24.69
CA GLY A 14 17.15 -13.33 23.56
C GLY A 14 18.21 -13.69 22.52
N GLN A 15 19.44 -13.98 22.92
CA GLN A 15 20.52 -14.37 22.02
C GLN A 15 20.22 -15.67 21.27
N ILE A 16 19.66 -16.68 21.96
CA ILE A 16 19.25 -17.94 21.35
C ILE A 16 18.16 -17.68 20.30
N ALA A 17 17.15 -16.88 20.62
CA ALA A 17 16.08 -16.53 19.68
C ALA A 17 16.61 -15.79 18.44
N ILE A 18 17.51 -14.81 18.62
CA ILE A 18 18.18 -14.09 17.52
C ILE A 18 18.92 -15.08 16.61
N GLY A 19 19.64 -16.06 17.17
CA GLY A 19 20.28 -17.11 16.40
C GLY A 19 19.29 -17.89 15.51
N GLY A 20 18.11 -18.22 16.05
CA GLY A 20 17.03 -18.84 15.29
C GLY A 20 16.54 -17.96 14.14
N TRP A 21 16.31 -16.67 14.37
CA TRP A 21 15.87 -15.73 13.33
C TRP A 21 16.91 -15.56 12.21
N LEU A 22 18.19 -15.46 12.56
CA LEU A 22 19.27 -15.39 11.57
C LEU A 22 19.30 -16.64 10.68
N LEU A 23 19.03 -17.83 11.23
CA LEU A 23 18.93 -19.05 10.43
C LEU A 23 17.75 -19.02 9.45
N LEU A 24 16.57 -18.54 9.89
CA LEU A 24 15.39 -18.42 9.03
C LEU A 24 15.60 -17.40 7.91
N ILE A 25 16.25 -16.26 8.21
CA ILE A 25 16.45 -15.16 7.26
C ILE A 25 17.62 -15.44 6.32
N CYS A 26 18.76 -15.91 6.82
CA CYS A 26 20.00 -16.02 6.02
C CYS A 26 20.17 -17.41 5.39
N ALA A 27 19.60 -18.46 5.98
CA ALA A 27 19.78 -19.84 5.51
C ALA A 27 18.43 -20.57 5.29
N PRO A 28 17.49 -20.01 4.51
CA PRO A 28 16.11 -20.50 4.43
C PRO A 28 15.96 -21.91 3.84
N HIS A 29 16.96 -22.39 3.12
CA HIS A 29 16.94 -23.73 2.51
C HIS A 29 17.70 -24.78 3.33
N TRP A 30 18.45 -24.37 4.36
CA TRP A 30 19.21 -25.32 5.19
C TRP A 30 18.26 -26.10 6.10
N ARG A 31 18.07 -27.40 5.79
CA ARG A 31 17.09 -28.26 6.48
C ARG A 31 17.33 -28.34 7.99
N ILE A 32 18.58 -28.51 8.41
CA ILE A 32 18.95 -28.59 9.83
C ILE A 32 18.75 -27.22 10.49
N GLY A 33 19.23 -26.13 9.86
CA GLY A 33 19.03 -24.77 10.38
C GLY A 33 17.56 -24.43 10.61
N ARG A 34 16.67 -24.84 9.70
CA ARG A 34 15.22 -24.68 9.88
C ARG A 34 14.64 -25.54 10.99
N ALA A 35 15.07 -26.79 11.15
CA ALA A 35 14.60 -27.64 12.24
C ALA A 35 15.08 -27.09 13.59
N VAL A 36 16.31 -26.57 13.65
CA VAL A 36 16.85 -25.92 14.85
C VAL A 36 16.05 -24.66 15.17
N ALA A 37 15.88 -23.76 14.20
CA ALA A 37 15.21 -22.48 14.40
C ALA A 37 13.70 -22.61 14.62
N GLY A 38 13.01 -23.42 13.82
CA GLY A 38 11.54 -23.52 13.83
C GLY A 38 10.97 -24.61 14.73
N LEU A 39 11.81 -25.41 15.40
CA LEU A 39 11.34 -26.46 16.31
C LEU A 39 12.20 -26.57 17.57
N ALA A 40 13.50 -26.81 17.46
CA ALA A 40 14.35 -27.10 18.62
C ALA A 40 14.47 -25.90 19.58
N ILE A 41 14.79 -24.72 19.06
CA ILE A 41 14.90 -23.49 19.87
C ILE A 41 13.56 -23.12 20.52
N PRO A 42 12.42 -23.03 19.78
CA PRO A 42 11.12 -22.78 20.39
C PRO A 42 10.73 -23.78 21.46
N THR A 43 11.06 -25.07 21.27
CA THR A 43 10.81 -26.12 22.27
C THR A 43 11.63 -25.88 23.53
N LEU A 44 12.93 -25.58 23.39
CA LEU A 44 13.80 -25.26 24.53
C LEU A 44 13.30 -24.04 25.31
N LEU A 45 12.94 -22.96 24.61
CA LEU A 45 12.41 -21.76 25.24
C LEU A 45 11.07 -22.04 25.93
N SER A 46 10.21 -22.85 25.31
CA SER A 46 8.92 -23.26 25.88
C SER A 46 9.07 -24.13 27.13
N LEU A 47 10.10 -24.99 27.20
CA LEU A 47 10.46 -25.71 28.43
C LEU A 47 10.90 -24.75 29.53
N GLY A 48 11.72 -23.75 29.19
CA GLY A 48 12.10 -22.69 30.14
C GLY A 48 10.89 -21.91 30.67
N TYR A 49 9.98 -21.52 29.78
CA TYR A 49 8.70 -20.90 30.14
C TYR A 49 7.90 -21.79 31.10
N PHE A 50 7.73 -23.08 30.77
CA PHE A 50 6.97 -24.01 31.59
C PHE A 50 7.54 -24.14 33.00
N VAL A 51 8.87 -24.23 33.15
CA VAL A 51 9.54 -24.28 34.47
C VAL A 51 9.27 -23.00 35.26
N LEU A 52 9.36 -21.83 34.64
CA LEU A 52 9.09 -20.55 35.31
C LEU A 52 7.63 -20.46 35.78
N ILE A 53 6.67 -20.85 34.95
CA ILE A 53 5.25 -20.88 35.36
C ILE A 53 5.04 -21.86 36.49
N ALA A 54 5.52 -23.10 36.37
CA ALA A 54 5.32 -24.13 37.39
C ALA A 54 5.91 -23.71 38.76
N ALA A 55 7.07 -23.05 38.77
CA ALA A 55 7.75 -22.65 40.00
C ALA A 55 7.18 -21.37 40.63
N PHE A 56 6.74 -20.38 39.83
CA PHE A 56 6.46 -19.02 40.32
C PHE A 56 4.99 -18.58 40.20
N TRP A 57 4.12 -19.38 39.57
CA TRP A 57 2.70 -19.03 39.35
C TRP A 57 1.92 -18.76 40.64
N HIS A 58 1.99 -19.68 41.61
CA HIS A 58 1.18 -19.61 42.83
C HIS A 58 1.57 -18.47 43.78
N GLY A 59 2.78 -17.93 43.65
CA GLY A 59 3.28 -16.83 44.49
C GLY A 59 3.01 -15.43 43.91
N ALA A 60 2.42 -15.33 42.71
CA ALA A 60 2.17 -14.06 42.06
C ALA A 60 0.78 -13.51 42.35
N SER A 61 0.68 -12.20 42.49
CA SER A 61 -0.59 -11.48 42.51
C SER A 61 -1.03 -11.16 41.08
N GLY A 62 -2.34 -11.20 40.83
CA GLY A 62 -2.92 -10.88 39.51
C GLY A 62 -3.66 -12.04 38.87
N GLY A 63 -3.94 -11.92 37.57
CA GLY A 63 -4.72 -12.88 36.81
C GLY A 63 -5.10 -12.36 35.42
N PHE A 64 -5.99 -13.08 34.72
CA PHE A 64 -6.41 -12.76 33.34
C PHE A 64 -7.82 -12.15 33.24
N SER A 65 -8.40 -11.69 34.34
CA SER A 65 -9.77 -11.15 34.40
C SER A 65 -9.87 -9.67 34.03
N SER A 66 -8.78 -8.91 34.11
CA SER A 66 -8.71 -7.48 33.74
C SER A 66 -7.29 -7.09 33.32
N LEU A 67 -7.14 -5.94 32.66
CA LEU A 67 -5.83 -5.41 32.29
C LEU A 67 -4.95 -5.12 33.52
N ASP A 68 -5.54 -4.60 34.60
CA ASP A 68 -4.82 -4.34 35.85
C ASP A 68 -4.32 -5.64 36.49
N ALA A 69 -5.13 -6.72 36.44
CA ALA A 69 -4.73 -8.02 36.95
C ALA A 69 -3.58 -8.63 36.12
N VAL A 70 -3.57 -8.41 34.79
CA VAL A 70 -2.45 -8.81 33.93
C VAL A 70 -1.20 -8.01 34.26
N ALA A 71 -1.33 -6.69 34.43
CA ALA A 71 -0.21 -5.83 34.83
C ALA A 71 0.41 -6.26 36.18
N ALA A 72 -0.41 -6.69 37.13
CA ALA A 72 0.05 -7.21 38.42
C ALA A 72 0.91 -8.48 38.27
N LEU A 73 0.55 -9.41 37.37
CA LEU A 73 1.38 -10.60 37.10
C LEU A 73 2.78 -10.21 36.61
N PHE A 74 2.87 -9.18 35.76
CA PHE A 74 4.12 -8.68 35.20
C PHE A 74 4.98 -7.87 36.17
N ALA A 75 4.47 -7.53 37.37
CA ALA A 75 5.29 -6.97 38.45
C ALA A 75 6.26 -8.02 39.03
N SER A 76 5.97 -9.31 38.87
CA SER A 76 6.86 -10.41 39.25
C SER A 76 7.94 -10.62 38.18
N ARG A 77 9.21 -10.38 38.52
CA ARG A 77 10.36 -10.58 37.61
C ARG A 77 10.40 -11.96 36.92
N PRO A 78 10.21 -13.10 37.61
CA PRO A 78 10.22 -14.40 36.94
C PRO A 78 9.02 -14.60 36.00
N LEU A 79 7.84 -14.05 36.30
CA LEU A 79 6.69 -14.12 35.39
C LEU A 79 6.81 -13.14 34.22
N LEU A 80 7.44 -11.99 34.42
CA LEU A 80 7.82 -11.07 33.35
C LEU A 80 8.80 -11.73 32.38
N LEU A 81 9.82 -12.41 32.90
CA LEU A 81 10.72 -13.21 32.08
C LEU A 81 9.98 -14.34 31.36
N ALA A 82 9.06 -15.04 32.03
CA ALA A 82 8.24 -16.08 31.40
C ALA A 82 7.43 -15.51 30.23
N GLY A 83 6.73 -14.38 30.41
CA GLY A 83 6.00 -13.72 29.33
C GLY A 83 6.90 -13.29 28.16
N TRP A 84 8.12 -12.83 28.44
CA TRP A 84 9.09 -12.52 27.39
C TRP A 84 9.54 -13.77 26.62
N ILE A 85 9.89 -14.85 27.33
CA ILE A 85 10.27 -16.13 26.71
C ILE A 85 9.12 -16.72 25.90
N HIS A 86 7.87 -16.55 26.34
CA HIS A 86 6.68 -16.93 25.59
C HIS A 86 6.65 -16.25 24.21
N TYR A 87 6.85 -14.93 24.15
CA TYR A 87 6.92 -14.20 22.87
C TYR A 87 8.06 -14.73 21.99
N LEU A 88 9.27 -14.86 22.53
CA LEU A 88 10.42 -15.37 21.77
C LEU A 88 10.18 -16.77 21.19
N ALA A 89 9.58 -17.66 21.99
CA ALA A 89 9.33 -19.04 21.59
C ALA A 89 8.25 -19.13 20.50
N PHE A 90 7.09 -18.52 20.73
CA PHE A 90 5.95 -18.63 19.82
C PHE A 90 6.16 -17.83 18.53
N ASP A 91 6.76 -16.63 18.59
CA ASP A 91 7.01 -15.84 17.39
C ASP A 91 8.02 -16.56 16.47
N LEU A 92 9.07 -17.15 17.04
CA LEU A 92 10.05 -17.92 16.27
C LEU A 92 9.46 -19.23 15.71
N LEU A 93 8.62 -19.92 16.49
CA LEU A 93 7.86 -21.10 16.02
C LEU A 93 6.99 -20.74 14.81
N ILE A 94 6.24 -19.63 14.91
CA ILE A 94 5.41 -19.10 13.82
C ILE A 94 6.29 -18.68 12.64
N GLY A 95 7.42 -18.01 12.87
CA GLY A 95 8.37 -17.67 11.81
C GLY A 95 8.87 -18.89 11.02
N GLY A 96 9.21 -19.97 11.73
CA GLY A 96 9.60 -21.25 11.13
C GLY A 96 8.46 -21.89 10.34
N TRP A 97 7.24 -21.89 10.89
CA TRP A 97 6.05 -22.38 10.20
C TRP A 97 5.73 -21.57 8.94
N LEU A 98 5.74 -20.22 9.03
CA LEU A 98 5.51 -19.31 7.92
C LEU A 98 6.49 -19.53 6.78
N LEU A 99 7.79 -19.68 7.07
CA LEU A 99 8.80 -19.99 6.06
C LEU A 99 8.56 -21.35 5.40
N GLY A 100 8.11 -22.36 6.17
CA GLY A 100 7.73 -23.66 5.62
C GLY A 100 6.53 -23.58 4.68
N GLN A 101 5.50 -22.81 5.07
CA GLN A 101 4.31 -22.58 4.26
C GLN A 101 4.63 -21.78 2.99
N SER A 102 5.43 -20.72 3.10
CA SER A 102 5.79 -19.89 1.95
C SER A 102 6.54 -20.68 0.86
N GLN A 103 7.35 -21.66 1.26
CA GLN A 103 8.05 -22.55 0.32
C GLN A 103 7.08 -23.48 -0.41
N ARG A 104 6.02 -23.95 0.26
CA ARG A 104 4.94 -24.73 -0.38
C ARG A 104 4.14 -23.88 -1.36
N ASP A 105 3.93 -22.61 -1.03
CA ASP A 105 3.22 -21.63 -1.86
C ASP A 105 4.06 -21.04 -3.00
N GLY A 106 5.33 -21.46 -3.14
CA GLY A 106 6.26 -20.93 -4.13
C GLY A 106 6.52 -19.42 -3.98
N LEU A 107 6.44 -18.88 -2.76
CA LEU A 107 6.80 -17.48 -2.48
C LEU A 107 8.33 -17.33 -2.47
N PRO A 108 8.88 -16.34 -3.19
CA PRO A 108 10.31 -16.10 -3.16
C PRO A 108 10.75 -15.57 -1.79
N HIS A 109 11.94 -15.96 -1.34
CA HIS A 109 12.42 -15.62 0.00
C HIS A 109 12.52 -14.11 0.26
N TRP A 110 12.82 -13.30 -0.75
CA TRP A 110 12.87 -11.84 -0.60
C TRP A 110 11.52 -11.25 -0.14
N ALA A 111 10.39 -11.84 -0.54
CA ALA A 111 9.07 -11.42 -0.09
C ALA A 111 8.79 -11.85 1.36
N MET A 112 9.49 -12.87 1.84
CA MET A 112 9.41 -13.34 3.22
C MET A 112 10.29 -12.54 4.18
N ILE A 113 11.32 -11.82 3.72
CA ILE A 113 12.16 -10.98 4.60
C ILE A 113 11.33 -10.00 5.43
N PRO A 114 10.45 -9.16 4.85
CA PRO A 114 9.61 -8.25 5.65
C PRO A 114 8.61 -9.00 6.54
N VAL A 115 8.09 -10.15 6.09
CA VAL A 115 7.21 -11.01 6.89
C VAL A 115 7.93 -11.52 8.14
N LEU A 116 9.14 -12.08 7.98
CA LEU A 116 9.94 -12.63 9.06
C LEU A 116 10.42 -11.51 10.00
N ALA A 117 10.82 -10.36 9.47
CA ALA A 117 11.19 -9.20 10.28
C ALA A 117 10.01 -8.69 11.13
N LEU A 118 8.80 -8.60 10.54
CA LEU A 118 7.61 -8.24 11.28
C LEU A 118 7.18 -9.33 12.26
N THR A 119 7.35 -10.61 11.92
CA THR A 119 7.05 -11.71 12.86
C THR A 119 8.01 -11.67 14.05
N PHE A 120 9.27 -11.30 13.83
CA PHE A 120 10.26 -11.13 14.89
C PHE A 120 9.95 -9.97 15.83
N LEU A 121 9.52 -8.83 15.30
CA LEU A 121 9.24 -7.64 16.11
C LEU A 121 7.82 -7.63 16.69
N PHE A 122 6.86 -8.17 15.93
CA PHE A 122 5.42 -8.08 16.15
C PHE A 122 4.74 -9.34 15.59
N GLY A 123 4.96 -10.52 16.20
CA GLY A 123 4.48 -11.84 15.74
C GLY A 123 3.18 -11.83 14.92
N PRO A 124 2.05 -11.36 15.49
CA PRO A 124 0.77 -11.31 14.78
C PRO A 124 0.76 -10.44 13.52
N ALA A 125 1.50 -9.32 13.49
CA ALA A 125 1.57 -8.45 12.32
C ALA A 125 2.32 -9.14 11.15
N GLY A 126 3.39 -9.88 11.44
CA GLY A 126 4.09 -10.69 10.44
C GLY A 126 3.20 -11.80 9.87
N TYR A 127 2.44 -12.49 10.72
CA TYR A 127 1.43 -13.46 10.29
C TYR A 127 0.37 -12.81 9.38
N LEU A 128 -0.18 -11.66 9.78
CA LEU A 128 -1.16 -10.93 8.97
C LEU A 128 -0.59 -10.50 7.62
N LEU A 129 0.66 -10.03 7.56
CA LEU A 129 1.31 -9.69 6.29
C LEU A 129 1.46 -10.93 5.39
N TYR A 130 1.87 -12.07 5.93
CA TYR A 130 1.92 -13.31 5.15
C TYR A 130 0.53 -13.70 4.61
N ARG A 131 -0.50 -13.65 5.46
CA ARG A 131 -1.88 -13.95 5.07
C ARG A 131 -2.38 -13.00 3.98
N LEU A 132 -2.06 -11.72 4.09
CA LEU A 132 -2.35 -10.71 3.09
C LEU A 132 -1.74 -11.09 1.74
N ILE A 133 -0.44 -11.36 1.71
CA ILE A 133 0.28 -11.75 0.49
C ILE A 133 -0.31 -13.04 -0.10
N ALA A 134 -0.50 -14.06 0.73
CA ALA A 134 -1.00 -15.36 0.30
C ALA A 134 -2.44 -15.28 -0.25
N VAL A 135 -3.34 -14.58 0.43
CA VAL A 135 -4.73 -14.39 0.00
C VAL A 135 -4.78 -13.58 -1.29
N SER A 136 -4.05 -12.47 -1.38
CA SER A 136 -4.04 -11.64 -2.57
C SER A 136 -3.52 -12.39 -3.80
N ARG A 137 -2.43 -13.15 -3.67
CA ARG A 137 -1.94 -14.03 -4.76
C ARG A 137 -2.95 -15.10 -5.13
N THR A 138 -3.61 -15.68 -4.13
CA THR A 138 -4.61 -16.73 -4.32
C THR A 138 -5.83 -16.21 -5.08
N ILE A 139 -6.32 -15.01 -4.74
CA ILE A 139 -7.43 -14.38 -5.47
C ILE A 139 -7.00 -14.02 -6.89
N ALA A 140 -5.79 -13.47 -7.04
CA ALA A 140 -5.23 -13.08 -8.33
C ALA A 140 -4.76 -14.25 -9.22
N SER A 141 -4.78 -15.49 -8.71
CA SER A 141 -4.35 -16.66 -9.47
C SER A 141 -5.13 -16.81 -10.78
N GLU A 142 -4.40 -17.22 -11.82
CA GLU A 142 -4.87 -17.35 -13.20
C GLU A 142 -6.11 -18.26 -13.33
N ASP A 143 -6.41 -19.11 -12.36
CA ASP A 143 -7.63 -19.94 -12.38
C ASP A 143 -8.86 -19.25 -11.78
N ARG A 144 -8.72 -18.33 -10.81
CA ARG A 144 -9.89 -17.78 -10.09
C ARG A 144 -10.52 -16.60 -10.79
N ILE A 145 -9.72 -15.67 -11.30
CA ILE A 145 -10.25 -14.50 -12.01
C ILE A 145 -11.03 -14.94 -13.26
N PRO A 146 -10.49 -15.80 -14.15
CA PRO A 146 -11.26 -16.28 -15.30
C PRO A 146 -12.53 -17.04 -14.91
N ARG A 147 -12.50 -17.85 -13.84
CA ARG A 147 -13.72 -18.52 -13.32
C ARG A 147 -14.78 -17.53 -12.83
N PHE A 148 -14.38 -16.44 -12.19
CA PHE A 148 -15.29 -15.37 -11.80
C PHE A 148 -15.82 -14.61 -13.01
N LEU A 149 -14.93 -14.16 -13.89
CA LEU A 149 -15.28 -13.43 -15.10
C LEU A 149 -16.19 -14.24 -16.01
N ALA A 150 -16.03 -15.57 -16.10
CA ALA A 150 -16.89 -16.50 -16.84
C ALA A 150 -18.37 -16.41 -16.43
N ARG A 151 -18.68 -15.93 -15.22
CA ARG A 151 -20.05 -15.72 -14.72
C ARG A 151 -20.64 -14.35 -15.12
N LEU A 152 -19.83 -13.43 -15.63
CA LEU A 152 -20.25 -12.09 -16.03
C LEU A 152 -20.76 -12.07 -17.47
N PRO A 153 -21.50 -11.02 -17.89
CA PRO A 153 -21.91 -10.81 -19.27
C PRO A 153 -20.71 -10.76 -20.25
N ALA A 154 -21.00 -10.98 -21.53
CA ALA A 154 -20.02 -11.11 -22.63
C ALA A 154 -18.84 -10.08 -22.65
N PRO A 155 -19.01 -8.78 -22.36
CA PRO A 155 -17.86 -7.86 -22.40
C PRO A 155 -16.84 -8.08 -21.28
N PHE A 156 -17.25 -8.65 -20.14
CA PHE A 156 -16.38 -8.84 -18.98
C PHE A 156 -15.70 -10.22 -18.96
N ARG A 157 -16.23 -11.21 -19.70
CA ARG A 157 -15.67 -12.57 -19.80
C ARG A 157 -14.31 -12.63 -20.46
N ALA A 158 -14.03 -11.71 -21.38
CA ALA A 158 -12.82 -11.68 -22.19
C ALA A 158 -11.71 -10.81 -21.58
N LEU A 159 -11.92 -10.24 -20.38
CA LEU A 159 -10.97 -9.33 -19.77
C LEU A 159 -9.87 -10.12 -19.06
N GLU A 160 -8.65 -10.08 -19.56
CA GLU A 160 -7.51 -10.62 -18.84
C GLU A 160 -7.01 -9.60 -17.80
N TRP A 161 -6.54 -10.10 -16.66
CA TRP A 161 -6.01 -9.28 -15.58
C TRP A 161 -4.56 -9.70 -15.30
N GLU A 162 -3.64 -8.75 -15.22
CA GLU A 162 -2.26 -9.05 -14.86
C GLU A 162 -2.20 -9.47 -13.37
N PRO A 163 -1.76 -10.71 -13.05
CA PRO A 163 -1.93 -11.28 -11.71
C PRO A 163 -1.17 -10.53 -10.60
N ARG A 164 -0.02 -9.93 -10.91
CA ARG A 164 0.86 -9.31 -9.92
C ARG A 164 0.30 -7.96 -9.51
N LEU A 165 -0.11 -7.15 -10.48
CA LEU A 165 -0.81 -5.88 -10.26
C LEU A 165 -2.16 -6.12 -9.56
N THR A 166 -2.88 -7.18 -9.92
CA THR A 166 -4.12 -7.56 -9.25
C THR A 166 -3.89 -7.94 -7.79
N ALA A 167 -2.91 -8.80 -7.52
CA ALA A 167 -2.55 -9.17 -6.15
C ALA A 167 -2.13 -7.93 -5.33
N ALA A 168 -1.33 -7.04 -5.92
CA ALA A 168 -0.92 -5.80 -5.27
C ALA A 168 -2.13 -4.91 -4.95
N GLY A 169 -3.04 -4.69 -5.89
CA GLY A 169 -4.25 -3.89 -5.69
C GLY A 169 -5.17 -4.48 -4.62
N ILE A 170 -5.38 -5.80 -4.62
CA ILE A 170 -6.16 -6.49 -3.58
C ILE A 170 -5.47 -6.38 -2.21
N ALA A 171 -4.14 -6.53 -2.16
CA ALA A 171 -3.39 -6.37 -0.92
C ALA A 171 -3.58 -4.96 -0.35
N THR A 172 -3.49 -3.93 -1.20
CA THR A 172 -3.74 -2.54 -0.78
C THR A 172 -5.17 -2.33 -0.30
N LEU A 173 -6.19 -2.92 -0.95
CA LEU A 173 -7.57 -2.84 -0.45
C LEU A 173 -7.75 -3.51 0.90
N LEU A 174 -7.10 -4.65 1.13
CA LEU A 174 -7.20 -5.35 2.41
C LEU A 174 -6.49 -4.59 3.53
N LEU A 175 -5.49 -3.74 3.24
CA LEU A 175 -4.87 -2.84 4.21
C LEU A 175 -5.80 -1.74 4.72
N VAL A 176 -6.88 -1.43 3.99
CA VAL A 176 -7.92 -0.49 4.45
C VAL A 176 -8.53 -0.96 5.77
N ILE A 177 -8.65 -2.27 6.01
CA ILE A 177 -9.26 -2.82 7.23
C ILE A 177 -8.47 -2.42 8.50
N PRO A 178 -7.17 -2.75 8.65
CA PRO A 178 -6.42 -2.33 9.83
C PRO A 178 -6.30 -0.80 9.93
N THR A 179 -6.21 -0.07 8.82
CA THR A 179 -6.16 1.40 8.84
C THR A 179 -7.50 2.02 9.29
N LEU A 180 -8.64 1.42 8.94
CA LEU A 180 -9.96 1.82 9.46
C LEU A 180 -10.09 1.52 10.96
N LEU A 181 -9.57 0.38 11.42
CA LEU A 181 -9.54 0.08 12.85
C LEU A 181 -8.67 1.08 13.60
N ALA A 182 -7.49 1.43 13.06
CA ALA A 182 -6.62 2.46 13.62
C ALA A 182 -7.32 3.83 13.66
N HIS A 183 -8.01 4.21 12.57
CA HIS A 183 -8.83 5.42 12.51
C HIS A 183 -9.92 5.45 13.59
N ALA A 184 -10.56 4.31 13.88
CA ALA A 184 -11.65 4.21 14.85
C ALA A 184 -11.18 4.31 16.31
N VAL A 185 -9.95 3.89 16.62
CA VAL A 185 -9.44 3.83 18.01
C VAL A 185 -8.43 4.92 18.35
N ASP A 186 -7.79 5.54 17.35
CA ASP A 186 -6.80 6.60 17.56
C ASP A 186 -7.44 7.98 17.37
N PRO A 187 -7.68 8.74 18.45
CA PRO A 187 -8.36 10.04 18.38
C PRO A 187 -7.45 11.17 17.91
N ARG A 188 -6.15 10.92 17.68
CA ARG A 188 -5.19 11.99 17.34
C ARG A 188 -5.58 12.66 16.02
N LEU A 189 -5.45 13.98 16.01
CA LEU A 189 -5.66 14.82 14.85
C LEU A 189 -4.34 15.39 14.34
N PHE A 190 -4.23 15.55 13.03
CA PHE A 190 -3.18 16.29 12.34
C PHE A 190 -3.81 17.28 11.38
N ASN A 191 -3.58 18.58 11.60
CA ASN A 191 -4.24 19.67 10.88
C ASN A 191 -5.78 19.60 10.89
N GLY A 192 -6.37 19.15 12.00
CA GLY A 192 -7.82 19.07 12.19
C GLY A 192 -8.47 17.76 11.70
N ASP A 193 -7.75 16.94 10.93
CA ASP A 193 -8.22 15.64 10.45
C ASP A 193 -7.60 14.49 11.25
N ASN A 194 -8.28 13.35 11.34
CA ASN A 194 -7.72 12.15 11.96
C ASN A 194 -6.43 11.70 11.23
N VAL A 195 -5.40 11.34 11.99
CA VAL A 195 -4.07 10.98 11.44
C VAL A 195 -4.11 9.85 10.40
N TRP A 196 -5.06 8.91 10.52
CA TRP A 196 -5.20 7.75 9.64
C TRP A 196 -6.04 8.02 8.38
N LEU A 197 -6.70 9.19 8.28
CA LEU A 197 -7.54 9.53 7.13
C LEU A 197 -6.73 9.65 5.83
N LYS A 198 -5.49 10.16 5.90
CA LYS A 198 -4.60 10.27 4.74
C LYS A 198 -4.16 8.89 4.24
N PRO A 199 -3.61 7.98 5.08
CA PRO A 199 -3.37 6.59 4.70
C PRO A 199 -4.56 5.92 3.98
N LEU A 200 -5.79 6.03 4.54
CA LEU A 200 -6.99 5.43 3.93
C LEU A 200 -7.23 5.91 2.49
N LYS A 201 -7.14 7.23 2.25
CA LYS A 201 -7.30 7.81 0.92
C LYS A 201 -6.26 7.29 -0.06
N PHE A 202 -5.01 7.18 0.39
CA PHE A 202 -3.91 6.64 -0.42
C PHE A 202 -4.10 5.14 -0.71
N GLU A 203 -4.47 4.32 0.27
CA GLU A 203 -4.76 2.89 0.06
C GLU A 203 -5.83 2.68 -1.01
N ILE A 204 -6.96 3.38 -0.90
CA ILE A 204 -8.06 3.27 -1.87
C ILE A 204 -7.59 3.73 -3.26
N SER A 205 -6.87 4.85 -3.33
CA SER A 205 -6.43 5.43 -4.62
C SER A 205 -5.38 4.56 -5.31
N ILE A 206 -4.41 4.05 -4.55
CA ILE A 206 -3.36 3.13 -5.03
C ILE A 206 -3.98 1.81 -5.50
N ALA A 207 -4.94 1.27 -4.75
CA ALA A 207 -5.67 0.08 -5.16
C ALA A 207 -6.38 0.27 -6.51
N VAL A 208 -7.13 1.36 -6.67
CA VAL A 208 -7.80 1.69 -7.94
C VAL A 208 -6.78 1.81 -9.07
N TYR A 209 -5.67 2.51 -8.84
CA TYR A 209 -4.61 2.67 -9.83
C TYR A 209 -3.99 1.34 -10.27
N LEU A 210 -3.61 0.48 -9.31
CA LEU A 210 -3.04 -0.84 -9.57
C LEU A 210 -4.01 -1.76 -10.31
N LEU A 211 -5.30 -1.77 -9.92
CA LEU A 211 -6.33 -2.57 -10.58
C LEU A 211 -6.62 -2.06 -12.00
N SER A 212 -6.59 -0.75 -12.23
CA SER A 212 -6.65 -0.19 -13.58
C SER A 212 -5.47 -0.65 -14.44
N PHE A 213 -4.25 -0.64 -13.91
CA PHE A 213 -3.08 -1.16 -14.62
C PHE A 213 -3.19 -2.67 -14.88
N ALA A 214 -3.72 -3.43 -13.92
CA ALA A 214 -3.92 -4.86 -14.06
C ALA A 214 -4.83 -5.21 -15.24
N VAL A 215 -5.87 -4.42 -15.47
CA VAL A 215 -6.80 -4.58 -16.60
C VAL A 215 -6.21 -4.10 -17.93
N LEU A 216 -5.44 -3.01 -17.90
CA LEU A 216 -4.99 -2.34 -19.12
C LEU A 216 -3.71 -2.94 -19.72
N LEU A 217 -2.80 -3.47 -18.90
CA LEU A 217 -1.54 -4.03 -19.37
C LEU A 217 -1.72 -5.23 -20.33
N PRO A 218 -2.62 -6.19 -20.09
CA PRO A 218 -2.88 -7.29 -21.02
C PRO A 218 -3.38 -6.85 -22.40
N LEU A 219 -3.97 -5.64 -22.52
CA LEU A 219 -4.42 -5.09 -23.80
C LEU A 219 -3.26 -4.60 -24.70
N THR A 220 -2.05 -4.53 -24.16
CA THR A 220 -0.82 -4.25 -24.93
C THR A 220 -0.26 -5.53 -25.56
N SER A 221 0.69 -5.41 -26.48
CA SER A 221 1.30 -6.59 -27.12
C SER A 221 2.21 -7.38 -26.17
N GLU A 222 2.31 -8.71 -26.34
CA GLU A 222 3.26 -9.53 -25.58
C GLU A 222 4.70 -9.02 -25.73
N THR A 223 5.07 -8.54 -26.92
CA THR A 223 6.37 -7.93 -27.21
C THR A 223 6.62 -6.72 -26.30
N PHE A 224 5.62 -5.86 -26.13
CA PHE A 224 5.71 -4.72 -25.21
C PHE A 224 5.78 -5.18 -23.76
N GLN A 225 4.93 -6.11 -23.33
CA GLN A 225 4.91 -6.63 -21.96
C GLN A 225 6.27 -7.23 -21.55
N ARG A 226 6.95 -7.91 -22.48
CA ARG A 226 8.31 -8.46 -22.30
C ARG A 226 9.44 -7.44 -22.48
N SER A 227 9.14 -6.20 -22.87
CA SER A 227 10.15 -5.14 -22.97
C SER A 227 10.54 -4.58 -21.58
N ARG A 228 11.61 -3.78 -21.52
CA ARG A 228 11.99 -3.08 -20.27
C ARG A 228 10.88 -2.12 -19.81
N LEU A 229 10.21 -1.47 -20.76
CA LEU A 229 9.12 -0.53 -20.50
C LEU A 229 7.87 -1.26 -19.96
N GLY A 230 7.47 -2.37 -20.58
CA GLY A 230 6.36 -3.18 -20.09
C GLY A 230 6.61 -3.70 -18.67
N ARG A 231 7.80 -4.27 -18.42
CA ARG A 231 8.18 -4.72 -17.06
C ARG A 231 8.24 -3.60 -16.03
N PHE A 232 8.58 -2.37 -16.44
CA PHE A 232 8.58 -1.20 -15.56
C PHE A 232 7.18 -0.90 -15.00
N THR A 233 6.12 -1.11 -15.79
CA THR A 233 4.74 -0.86 -15.36
C THR A 233 4.20 -1.86 -14.32
N VAL A 234 4.98 -2.88 -13.95
CA VAL A 234 4.60 -3.92 -12.99
C VAL A 234 5.37 -3.76 -11.68
N TRP A 235 6.55 -4.38 -11.56
CA TRP A 235 7.25 -4.46 -10.28
C TRP A 235 7.79 -3.11 -9.78
N PRO A 236 8.41 -2.26 -10.61
CA PRO A 236 8.79 -0.92 -10.17
C PRO A 236 7.59 -0.09 -9.71
N VAL A 237 6.48 -0.07 -10.46
CA VAL A 237 5.26 0.64 -10.04
C VAL A 237 4.73 0.12 -8.70
N ILE A 238 4.62 -1.20 -8.53
CA ILE A 238 4.23 -1.81 -7.25
C ILE A 238 5.17 -1.35 -6.13
N GLY A 239 6.48 -1.48 -6.32
CA GLY A 239 7.47 -1.11 -5.30
C GLY A 239 7.41 0.37 -4.91
N LEU A 240 7.27 1.27 -5.88
CA LEU A 240 7.18 2.71 -5.65
C LEU A 240 5.90 3.09 -4.88
N LEU A 241 4.76 2.49 -5.22
CA LEU A 241 3.49 2.75 -4.54
C LEU A 241 3.47 2.18 -3.11
N PHE A 242 4.06 1.00 -2.90
CA PHE A 242 4.21 0.45 -1.55
C PHE A 242 5.18 1.28 -0.71
N PHE A 243 6.26 1.81 -1.29
CA PHE A 243 7.14 2.75 -0.60
C PHE A 243 6.37 3.99 -0.13
N GLU A 244 5.56 4.62 -0.99
CA GLU A 244 4.74 5.76 -0.59
C GLU A 244 3.76 5.38 0.54
N LEU A 245 3.07 4.25 0.39
CA LEU A 245 2.08 3.82 1.37
C LEU A 245 2.71 3.58 2.75
N VAL A 246 3.83 2.87 2.81
CA VAL A 246 4.57 2.61 4.06
C VAL A 246 5.07 3.91 4.67
N TYR A 247 5.64 4.81 3.86
CA TYR A 247 6.12 6.10 4.35
C TYR A 247 4.98 6.96 4.90
N ILE A 248 3.85 7.06 4.20
CA ILE A 248 2.69 7.83 4.62
C ILE A 248 2.10 7.26 5.91
N ALA A 249 1.93 5.93 6.00
CA ALA A 249 1.43 5.27 7.20
C ALA A 249 2.38 5.46 8.40
N TRP A 250 3.70 5.40 8.19
CA TRP A 250 4.69 5.64 9.24
C TRP A 250 4.68 7.07 9.77
N ARG A 251 4.54 8.08 8.90
CA ARG A 251 4.40 9.48 9.33
C ARG A 251 3.07 9.70 10.05
N ALA A 252 1.98 9.11 9.56
CA ALA A 252 0.67 9.16 10.20
C ALA A 252 0.70 8.56 11.61
N SER A 253 1.36 7.41 11.83
CA SER A 253 1.44 6.79 13.15
C SER A 253 2.15 7.67 14.19
N ARG A 254 2.98 8.62 13.73
CA ARG A 254 3.69 9.60 14.55
C ARG A 254 2.97 10.95 14.65
N GLY A 255 1.85 11.14 13.94
CA GLY A 255 1.19 12.44 13.86
C GLY A 255 2.04 13.49 13.13
N GLU A 256 2.82 13.07 12.14
CA GLU A 256 3.74 13.93 11.40
C GLU A 256 3.31 14.09 9.93
N ALA A 257 3.67 15.22 9.31
CA ALA A 257 3.49 15.40 7.87
C ALA A 257 4.37 14.44 7.06
N SER A 258 3.80 13.82 6.02
CA SER A 258 4.56 13.11 4.98
C SER A 258 4.89 13.98 3.76
N HIS A 259 4.12 15.03 3.50
CA HIS A 259 4.36 15.98 2.41
C HIS A 259 4.77 17.32 3.01
N TYR A 260 5.66 18.04 2.35
CA TYR A 260 6.23 19.31 2.82
C TYR A 260 7.02 19.21 4.13
N ASN A 261 7.36 17.99 4.57
CA ASN A 261 8.12 17.83 5.79
C ASN A 261 9.62 17.95 5.51
N GLN A 262 10.22 18.99 6.10
CA GLN A 262 11.64 19.27 5.99
C GLN A 262 12.32 19.27 7.37
N ASP A 263 11.71 18.56 8.33
CA ASP A 263 12.17 18.51 9.72
C ASP A 263 13.38 17.56 9.83
N GLY A 264 14.55 18.08 9.45
CA GLY A 264 15.82 17.37 9.46
C GLY A 264 16.12 16.59 8.16
N LEU A 265 17.35 16.08 8.06
CA LEU A 265 17.88 15.48 6.83
C LEU A 265 17.08 14.26 6.36
N THR A 266 16.69 13.39 7.28
CA THR A 266 15.94 12.16 6.95
C THR A 266 14.56 12.48 6.38
N ALA A 267 13.85 13.44 6.97
CA ALA A 267 12.52 13.81 6.50
C ALA A 267 12.57 14.44 5.10
N THR A 268 13.51 15.36 4.89
CA THR A 268 13.77 15.98 3.58
C THR A 268 14.12 14.94 2.52
N PHE A 269 15.00 13.98 2.85
CA PHE A 269 15.36 12.91 1.92
C PHE A 269 14.17 12.02 1.57
N LEU A 270 13.37 11.60 2.56
CA LEU A 270 12.21 10.75 2.32
C LEU A 270 11.12 11.48 1.55
N TYR A 271 10.91 12.78 1.81
CA TYR A 271 10.00 13.61 1.03
C TYR A 271 10.45 13.72 -0.43
N ALA A 272 11.75 13.94 -0.68
CA ALA A 272 12.30 13.97 -2.03
C ALA A 272 12.18 12.60 -2.74
N ALA A 273 12.46 11.50 -2.04
CA ALA A 273 12.31 10.15 -2.57
C ALA A 273 10.86 9.82 -2.93
N MET A 274 9.91 10.26 -2.11
CA MET A 274 8.47 10.18 -2.42
C MET A 274 8.13 10.99 -3.67
N GLY A 275 8.66 12.21 -3.82
CA GLY A 275 8.50 12.99 -5.06
C GLY A 275 9.01 12.26 -6.31
N VAL A 276 10.19 11.63 -6.24
CA VAL A 276 10.72 10.80 -7.34
C VAL A 276 9.81 9.61 -7.62
N ALA A 277 9.32 8.93 -6.58
CA ALA A 277 8.39 7.83 -6.73
C ALA A 277 7.10 8.27 -7.43
N ALA A 278 6.51 9.39 -6.99
CA ALA A 278 5.33 10.00 -7.58
C ALA A 278 5.49 10.30 -9.07
N VAL A 279 6.63 10.87 -9.46
CA VAL A 279 6.95 11.10 -10.88
C VAL A 279 7.02 9.78 -11.66
N LEU A 280 7.73 8.79 -11.13
CA LEU A 280 7.98 7.53 -11.84
C LEU A 280 6.71 6.70 -12.03
N PHE A 281 5.87 6.53 -11.00
CA PHE A 281 4.61 5.80 -11.20
C PHE A 281 3.62 6.63 -12.05
N THR A 282 3.56 7.95 -11.92
CA THR A 282 2.69 8.77 -12.79
C THR A 282 3.11 8.65 -14.25
N ALA A 283 4.41 8.67 -14.52
CA ALA A 283 4.98 8.45 -15.86
C ALA A 283 4.69 7.06 -16.42
N ALA A 284 4.51 6.04 -15.56
CA ALA A 284 4.13 4.69 -16.00
C ALA A 284 2.79 4.69 -16.77
N SER A 285 1.89 5.64 -16.50
CA SER A 285 0.66 5.82 -17.27
C SER A 285 0.97 6.17 -18.73
N GLY A 286 1.95 7.04 -18.98
CA GLY A 286 2.42 7.37 -20.32
C GLY A 286 3.12 6.18 -21.00
N VAL A 287 3.89 5.39 -20.25
CA VAL A 287 4.50 4.16 -20.76
C VAL A 287 3.44 3.15 -21.20
N LEU A 288 2.38 3.00 -20.42
CA LEU A 288 1.25 2.13 -20.76
C LEU A 288 0.46 2.68 -21.96
N ALA A 289 0.26 4.00 -22.05
CA ALA A 289 -0.33 4.65 -23.22
C ALA A 289 0.48 4.35 -24.50
N TYR A 290 1.81 4.43 -24.42
CA TYR A 290 2.69 4.05 -25.53
C TYR A 290 2.49 2.58 -25.92
N GLY A 291 2.44 1.66 -24.95
CA GLY A 291 2.18 0.24 -25.19
C GLY A 291 0.87 -0.01 -25.94
N LEU A 292 -0.20 0.69 -25.56
CA LEU A 292 -1.53 0.60 -26.21
C LEU A 292 -1.61 1.29 -27.58
N ALA A 293 -0.74 2.28 -27.83
CA ALA A 293 -0.69 2.99 -29.09
C ALA A 293 0.03 2.20 -30.20
N ARG A 294 0.82 1.18 -29.84
CA ARG A 294 1.55 0.36 -30.81
C ARG A 294 0.61 -0.37 -31.77
N SER A 295 1.11 -0.62 -32.98
CA SER A 295 0.36 -1.34 -34.03
C SER A 295 0.12 -2.81 -33.71
N ASP A 296 0.98 -3.40 -32.87
CA ASP A 296 0.92 -4.80 -32.45
C ASP A 296 0.09 -5.04 -31.17
N ALA A 297 -0.53 -3.99 -30.60
CA ALA A 297 -1.42 -4.12 -29.44
C ALA A 297 -2.65 -4.99 -29.76
N VAL A 298 -3.31 -5.51 -28.72
CA VAL A 298 -4.48 -6.40 -28.86
C VAL A 298 -5.57 -5.70 -29.69
N PRO A 299 -6.16 -6.35 -30.70
CA PRO A 299 -7.23 -5.76 -31.51
C PRO A 299 -8.41 -5.32 -30.65
N MET A 300 -8.81 -4.05 -30.77
CA MET A 300 -9.95 -3.49 -30.05
C MET A 300 -10.61 -2.36 -30.88
N PRO A 301 -11.85 -1.96 -30.57
CA PRO A 301 -12.51 -0.86 -31.27
C PRO A 301 -11.64 0.42 -31.28
N PRO A 302 -11.47 1.10 -32.43
CA PRO A 302 -10.59 2.28 -32.53
C PRO A 302 -10.94 3.39 -31.54
N VAL A 303 -12.23 3.58 -31.25
CA VAL A 303 -12.71 4.56 -30.26
C VAL A 303 -12.21 4.23 -28.85
N LEU A 304 -12.23 2.95 -28.46
CA LEU A 304 -11.75 2.50 -27.15
C LEU A 304 -10.23 2.62 -27.05
N ARG A 305 -9.49 2.18 -28.08
CA ARG A 305 -8.03 2.32 -28.09
C ARG A 305 -7.63 3.79 -27.93
N ARG A 306 -8.28 4.67 -28.70
CA ARG A 306 -8.01 6.10 -28.68
C ARG A 306 -8.33 6.73 -27.33
N SER A 307 -9.45 6.36 -26.69
CA SER A 307 -9.79 6.87 -25.37
C SER A 307 -8.84 6.41 -24.27
N LEU A 308 -8.39 5.15 -24.31
CA LEU A 308 -7.41 4.62 -23.36
C LEU A 308 -6.06 5.34 -23.48
N VAL A 309 -5.56 5.49 -24.71
CA VAL A 309 -4.30 6.20 -24.99
C VAL A 309 -4.39 7.66 -24.54
N LEU A 310 -5.45 8.39 -24.90
CA LEU A 310 -5.62 9.78 -24.51
C LEU A 310 -5.80 9.94 -23.00
N GLY A 311 -6.62 9.11 -22.36
CA GLY A 311 -6.82 9.16 -20.92
C GLY A 311 -5.51 8.97 -20.15
N LEU A 312 -4.74 7.93 -20.49
CA LEU A 312 -3.44 7.66 -19.87
C LEU A 312 -2.38 8.73 -20.18
N ALA A 313 -2.35 9.24 -21.41
CA ALA A 313 -1.44 10.31 -21.81
C ALA A 313 -1.73 11.63 -21.06
N LEU A 314 -3.02 11.97 -20.89
CA LEU A 314 -3.44 13.12 -20.09
C LEU A 314 -3.12 12.91 -18.61
N THR A 315 -3.35 11.72 -18.06
CA THR A 315 -2.93 11.36 -16.70
C THR A 315 -1.43 11.54 -16.50
N CYS A 316 -0.61 11.11 -17.45
CA CYS A 316 0.83 11.33 -17.41
C CYS A 316 1.17 12.83 -17.49
N GLY A 317 0.74 13.51 -18.55
CA GLY A 317 1.15 14.89 -18.81
C GLY A 317 0.62 15.89 -17.78
N LEU A 318 -0.70 15.92 -17.57
CA LEU A 318 -1.33 16.83 -16.63
C LEU A 318 -1.05 16.42 -15.18
N GLY A 319 -0.92 15.12 -14.90
CA GLY A 319 -0.61 14.63 -13.56
C GLY A 319 0.78 15.03 -13.11
N LEU A 320 1.78 14.88 -13.99
CA LEU A 320 3.16 15.33 -13.72
C LEU A 320 3.23 16.85 -13.58
N LEU A 321 2.56 17.61 -14.47
CA LEU A 321 2.54 19.07 -14.41
C LEU A 321 1.93 19.58 -13.10
N SER A 322 0.72 19.12 -12.77
CA SER A 322 0.03 19.54 -11.54
C SER A 322 0.76 19.06 -10.28
N GLY A 323 1.32 17.84 -10.29
CA GLY A 323 2.10 17.30 -9.18
C GLY A 323 3.39 18.10 -8.93
N ALA A 324 4.10 18.50 -9.99
CA ALA A 324 5.28 19.36 -9.88
C ALA A 324 4.93 20.72 -9.26
N ILE A 325 3.82 21.33 -9.69
CA ILE A 325 3.34 22.61 -9.14
C ILE A 325 3.01 22.46 -7.65
N ILE A 326 2.24 21.42 -7.26
CA ILE A 326 1.89 21.14 -5.85
C ILE A 326 3.15 20.94 -5.00
N SER A 327 4.12 20.16 -5.50
CA SER A 327 5.36 19.87 -4.78
C SER A 327 6.25 21.09 -4.60
N SER A 328 6.18 22.06 -5.52
CA SER A 328 6.96 23.31 -5.47
C SER A 328 6.30 24.41 -4.64
N ALA A 329 5.01 24.27 -4.32
CA ALA A 329 4.28 25.21 -3.48
C ALA A 329 4.62 25.02 -2.00
N SER A 330 4.33 26.04 -1.17
CA SER A 330 4.45 25.96 0.30
C SER A 330 3.34 25.14 0.96
N GLY A 331 2.34 24.70 0.19
CA GLY A 331 1.23 23.88 0.60
C GLY A 331 0.29 23.64 -0.58
N HIS A 332 -0.77 22.86 -0.36
CA HIS A 332 -1.75 22.56 -1.41
C HIS A 332 -2.81 23.67 -1.62
N THR A 333 -2.90 24.61 -0.69
CA THR A 333 -3.86 25.72 -0.74
C THR A 333 -3.15 27.01 -1.10
N VAL A 334 -3.73 27.78 -2.01
CA VAL A 334 -3.23 29.09 -2.47
C VAL A 334 -4.21 30.17 -2.02
N GLY A 335 -3.68 31.19 -1.35
CA GLY A 335 -4.47 32.16 -0.58
C GLY A 335 -4.77 31.66 0.83
N THR A 336 -5.50 32.47 1.60
CA THR A 336 -5.82 32.18 3.01
C THR A 336 -7.30 31.79 3.10
N PRO A 337 -7.64 30.52 3.40
CA PRO A 337 -9.03 30.14 3.67
C PRO A 337 -9.61 30.92 4.85
N MET A 338 -10.90 31.24 4.78
CA MET A 338 -11.58 31.83 5.93
C MET A 338 -11.61 30.83 7.09
N PRO A 339 -11.45 31.27 8.35
CA PRO A 339 -11.63 30.40 9.49
C PRO A 339 -13.01 29.72 9.45
N GLY A 340 -13.06 28.39 9.57
CA GLY A 340 -14.30 27.62 9.49
C GLY A 340 -14.89 27.46 8.09
N ALA A 341 -14.15 27.83 7.04
CA ALA A 341 -14.58 27.67 5.65
C ALA A 341 -14.98 26.23 5.34
N ALA A 342 -16.06 26.09 4.58
CA ALA A 342 -16.52 24.80 4.11
C ALA A 342 -15.45 24.12 3.24
N VAL A 343 -15.32 22.82 3.41
CA VAL A 343 -14.47 21.97 2.57
C VAL A 343 -15.34 20.90 1.92
N ILE A 344 -14.88 20.35 0.79
CA ILE A 344 -15.53 19.18 0.20
C ILE A 344 -15.41 18.00 1.19
N PRO A 345 -16.53 17.42 1.68
CA PRO A 345 -16.49 16.30 2.60
C PRO A 345 -15.63 15.16 2.06
N PHE A 346 -15.02 14.40 2.97
CA PHE A 346 -14.01 13.37 2.66
C PHE A 346 -12.72 13.94 2.05
N PHE A 347 -12.76 14.77 1.02
CA PHE A 347 -11.56 15.26 0.33
C PHE A 347 -10.79 16.33 1.11
N GLY A 348 -11.49 17.21 1.82
CA GLY A 348 -10.90 18.32 2.57
C GLY A 348 -10.39 19.46 1.66
N TRP A 349 -10.90 19.56 0.43
CA TRP A 349 -10.52 20.63 -0.50
C TRP A 349 -11.27 21.92 -0.16
N SER A 350 -10.55 23.04 -0.14
CA SER A 350 -11.13 24.35 0.19
C SER A 350 -12.20 24.77 -0.82
N LEU A 351 -13.35 25.26 -0.33
CA LEU A 351 -14.40 25.86 -1.17
C LEU A 351 -14.30 27.39 -1.26
N THR A 352 -13.45 28.03 -0.46
CA THR A 352 -13.32 29.49 -0.40
C THR A 352 -11.96 30.00 -0.88
N ALA A 353 -10.97 29.13 -1.04
CA ALA A 353 -9.63 29.46 -1.52
C ALA A 353 -9.23 28.49 -2.64
N GLY A 354 -8.14 28.81 -3.36
CA GLY A 354 -7.61 27.91 -4.38
C GLY A 354 -7.04 26.64 -3.77
N ASP A 355 -7.48 25.45 -4.21
CA ASP A 355 -6.91 24.17 -3.81
C ASP A 355 -6.36 23.41 -5.02
N LEU A 356 -5.03 23.23 -5.05
CA LEU A 356 -4.32 22.63 -6.17
C LEU A 356 -4.66 21.14 -6.35
N ARG A 357 -5.13 20.47 -5.29
CA ARG A 357 -5.42 19.02 -5.32
C ARG A 357 -6.59 18.69 -6.23
N LEU A 358 -7.55 19.61 -6.42
CA LEU A 358 -8.68 19.39 -7.33
C LEU A 358 -8.19 19.19 -8.77
N ALA A 359 -7.32 20.08 -9.25
CA ALA A 359 -6.76 19.98 -10.59
C ALA A 359 -5.90 18.72 -10.76
N HIS A 360 -5.11 18.38 -9.73
CA HIS A 360 -4.31 17.16 -9.75
C HIS A 360 -5.17 15.89 -9.73
N PHE A 361 -6.26 15.87 -8.97
CA PHE A 361 -7.23 14.78 -8.97
C PHE A 361 -7.85 14.59 -10.37
N LEU A 362 -8.33 15.66 -11.00
CA LEU A 362 -8.84 15.58 -12.37
C LEU A 362 -7.78 15.05 -13.33
N ALA A 363 -6.55 15.57 -13.26
CA ALA A 363 -5.45 15.09 -14.08
C ALA A 363 -5.23 13.57 -13.92
N LEU A 364 -5.11 13.08 -12.68
CA LEU A 364 -4.89 11.66 -12.41
C LEU A 364 -6.08 10.78 -12.86
N HIS A 365 -7.32 11.27 -12.79
CA HIS A 365 -8.50 10.51 -13.18
C HIS A 365 -8.85 10.56 -14.68
N ALA A 366 -8.07 11.26 -15.52
CA ALA A 366 -8.25 11.24 -16.97
C ALA A 366 -8.23 9.80 -17.55
N MET A 367 -7.37 8.92 -17.02
CA MET A 367 -7.29 7.49 -17.37
C MET A 367 -8.58 6.71 -17.12
N HIS A 368 -9.47 7.20 -16.26
CA HIS A 368 -10.76 6.58 -15.96
C HIS A 368 -11.91 7.27 -16.70
N ILE A 369 -11.94 8.60 -16.68
CA ILE A 369 -13.07 9.39 -17.17
C ILE A 369 -13.13 9.44 -18.70
N VAL A 370 -11.99 9.56 -19.39
CA VAL A 370 -11.97 9.60 -20.86
C VAL A 370 -12.42 8.26 -21.47
N PRO A 371 -11.96 7.08 -20.99
CA PRO A 371 -12.50 5.80 -21.44
C PRO A 371 -13.96 5.57 -21.06
N ALA A 372 -14.41 6.02 -19.89
CA ALA A 372 -15.82 5.92 -19.50
C ALA A 372 -16.72 6.70 -20.48
N PHE A 373 -16.32 7.91 -20.89
CA PHE A 373 -17.03 8.66 -21.92
C PHE A 373 -17.05 7.91 -23.26
N ALA A 374 -15.99 7.18 -23.61
CA ALA A 374 -15.96 6.41 -24.85
C ALA A 374 -17.01 5.29 -24.90
N LEU A 375 -17.45 4.75 -23.75
CA LEU A 375 -18.57 3.82 -23.68
C LEU A 375 -19.88 4.50 -24.15
N LEU A 376 -20.09 5.76 -23.79
CA LEU A 376 -21.24 6.56 -24.27
C LEU A 376 -21.05 6.96 -25.74
N ALA A 377 -19.85 7.39 -26.12
CA ALA A 377 -19.55 7.75 -27.51
C ALA A 377 -19.63 6.55 -28.46
N SER A 378 -19.57 5.31 -27.96
CA SER A 378 -19.67 4.10 -28.77
C SER A 378 -21.03 3.93 -29.46
N PHE A 379 -22.07 4.61 -28.96
CA PHE A 379 -23.39 4.67 -29.61
C PHE A 379 -23.41 5.63 -30.81
N LEU A 380 -22.39 6.46 -30.99
CA LEU A 380 -22.25 7.33 -32.15
C LEU A 380 -21.73 6.53 -33.35
N GLY A 381 -21.98 7.03 -34.57
CA GLY A 381 -21.46 6.41 -35.78
C GLY A 381 -19.92 6.27 -35.77
N LYS A 382 -19.39 5.23 -36.43
CA LYS A 382 -17.95 4.88 -36.44
C LYS A 382 -17.02 6.05 -36.82
N ALA A 383 -17.50 7.01 -37.63
CA ALA A 383 -16.74 8.20 -38.04
C ALA A 383 -16.82 9.37 -37.04
N VAL A 384 -17.84 9.40 -36.18
CA VAL A 384 -18.09 10.49 -35.22
C VAL A 384 -17.52 10.14 -33.85
N ALA A 385 -17.64 8.88 -33.42
CA ALA A 385 -17.23 8.43 -32.10
C ALA A 385 -15.77 8.80 -31.73
N PRO A 386 -14.75 8.59 -32.60
CA PRO A 386 -13.38 8.97 -32.27
C PRO A 386 -13.18 10.48 -32.13
N ARG A 387 -13.86 11.29 -32.96
CA ARG A 387 -13.80 12.76 -32.88
C ARG A 387 -14.48 13.29 -31.63
N ALA A 388 -15.57 12.65 -31.20
CA ALA A 388 -16.24 12.97 -29.94
C ALA A 388 -15.32 12.70 -28.74
N VAL A 389 -14.58 11.59 -28.75
CA VAL A 389 -13.57 11.29 -27.72
C VAL A 389 -12.45 12.33 -27.71
N ASP A 390 -11.96 12.76 -28.88
CA ASP A 390 -10.94 13.81 -28.97
C ASP A 390 -11.42 15.14 -28.39
N ALA A 391 -12.62 15.55 -28.80
CA ALA A 391 -13.24 16.78 -28.31
C ALA A 391 -13.46 16.72 -26.79
N PHE A 392 -13.92 15.58 -26.27
CA PHE A 392 -14.10 15.37 -24.83
C PHE A 392 -12.76 15.38 -24.09
N ALA A 393 -11.74 14.69 -24.58
CA ALA A 393 -10.41 14.67 -23.97
C ALA A 393 -9.79 16.07 -23.93
N LEU A 394 -9.95 16.87 -24.99
CA LEU A 394 -9.51 18.26 -25.05
C LEU A 394 -10.29 19.14 -24.06
N ALA A 395 -11.62 19.00 -24.01
CA ALA A 395 -12.45 19.72 -23.05
C ALA A 395 -12.09 19.36 -21.60
N TYR A 396 -11.84 18.08 -21.33
CA TYR A 396 -11.41 17.58 -20.02
C TYR A 396 -10.05 18.16 -19.60
N ALA A 397 -9.08 18.19 -20.53
CA ALA A 397 -7.80 18.85 -20.32
C ALA A 397 -7.98 20.36 -20.06
N GLY A 398 -8.87 21.02 -20.80
CA GLY A 398 -9.25 22.42 -20.60
C GLY A 398 -9.81 22.68 -19.20
N ILE A 399 -10.79 21.89 -18.76
CA ILE A 399 -11.38 21.98 -17.41
C ILE A 399 -10.31 21.78 -16.33
N THR A 400 -9.42 20.80 -16.52
CA THR A 400 -8.31 20.53 -15.60
C THR A 400 -7.34 21.72 -15.52
N ALA A 401 -7.00 22.31 -16.67
CA ALA A 401 -6.14 23.50 -16.73
C ALA A 401 -6.83 24.73 -16.10
N THR A 402 -8.12 24.94 -16.36
CA THR A 402 -8.91 26.00 -15.72
C THR A 402 -8.97 25.82 -14.21
N ALA A 403 -9.15 24.59 -13.72
CA ALA A 403 -9.10 24.27 -12.30
C ALA A 403 -7.76 24.66 -11.68
N LEU A 404 -6.65 24.33 -12.36
CA LEU A 404 -5.31 24.67 -11.91
C LEU A 404 -5.07 26.18 -11.90
N VAL A 405 -5.46 26.88 -12.97
CA VAL A 405 -5.32 28.35 -13.08
C VAL A 405 -6.19 29.05 -12.05
N ALA A 406 -7.42 28.59 -11.80
CA ALA A 406 -8.28 29.13 -10.76
C ALA A 406 -7.63 28.98 -9.38
N ALA A 407 -7.12 27.79 -9.07
CA ALA A 407 -6.43 27.52 -7.82
C ALA A 407 -5.18 28.41 -7.66
N LEU A 408 -4.36 28.57 -8.69
CA LEU A 408 -3.18 29.45 -8.67
C LEU A 408 -3.54 30.93 -8.49
N ASN A 409 -4.74 31.36 -8.89
CA ASN A 409 -5.27 32.69 -8.65
C ASN A 409 -6.03 32.82 -7.32
N ALA A 410 -5.85 31.88 -6.39
CA ALA A 410 -6.52 31.81 -5.10
C ALA A 410 -8.06 31.75 -5.18
N ARG A 411 -8.62 31.24 -6.29
CA ARG A 411 -10.07 31.13 -6.49
C ARG A 411 -10.54 29.68 -6.38
N PRO A 412 -11.69 29.42 -5.73
CA PRO A 412 -12.33 28.10 -5.80
C PRO A 412 -12.94 27.88 -7.18
N LEU A 413 -12.81 26.66 -7.73
CA LEU A 413 -13.39 26.35 -9.05
C LEU A 413 -14.92 26.34 -9.03
N LEU A 414 -15.53 25.90 -7.92
CA LEU A 414 -16.99 25.78 -7.78
C LEU A 414 -17.68 27.09 -7.40
N GLY A 415 -16.94 28.20 -7.27
CA GLY A 415 -17.52 29.54 -7.10
C GLY A 415 -18.39 29.75 -5.86
N MET A 416 -18.32 28.87 -4.85
CA MET A 416 -19.07 29.02 -3.59
C MET A 416 -18.34 29.94 -2.59
N GLY A 417 -17.86 31.09 -3.09
CA GLY A 417 -17.15 32.11 -2.32
C GLY A 417 -18.03 33.30 -2.00
#